data_AF-A0A9C8N3L5-F1
#
_entry.id   AF-A0A9C8N3L5-F1
#
_cell.length_a   1.000
_cell.length_b   1.000
_cell.length_c   1.000
_cell.angle_alpha   90.00
_cell.angle_beta   90.00
_cell.angle_gamma   90.00
#
_symmetry.space_group_name_H-M   'P 1'
#
loop_
_entity.id
_entity.type
_entity.pdbx_description
1 polymer ?
#
loop_
_entity_poly.entity_id
_entity_poly.type
_entity_poly.pdbx_seq_one_letter_code
_entity_poly.pdbx_strand_id
1 'polypeptide(L)'
;ASGMAAAGVVVLQDGTLYQAMAAASMALQSSLGLICDTIADRVEAPCLNRNVMAASTAISSANMALSDYDQVIPLDEVIETMKRVGDAIPHTLRCTGLGGLAITKTAKKIEANLANNQEKGKVISFKNC
;
A
#
# COMPACT_ATOMS: atom_id res chain seq x y z
N ALA A 1 1.87 0.21 6.46
CA ALA A 1 1.40 -1.08 7.02
C ALA A 1 2.52 -2.13 7.04
N SER A 2 3.07 -2.50 5.88
CA SER A 2 4.09 -3.57 5.78
C SER A 2 5.29 -3.37 6.72
N GLY A 3 5.92 -2.19 6.74
CA GLY A 3 7.07 -1.91 7.62
C GLY A 3 6.79 -2.08 9.12
N MET A 4 5.62 -1.66 9.60
CA MET A 4 5.24 -1.87 11.00
C MET A 4 5.02 -3.35 11.32
N ALA A 5 4.35 -4.08 10.42
CA ALA A 5 4.15 -5.51 10.58
C ALA A 5 5.47 -6.28 10.57
N ALA A 6 6.41 -5.90 9.69
CA ALA A 6 7.73 -6.52 9.59
C ALA A 6 8.51 -6.37 10.91
N ALA A 7 8.61 -5.14 11.43
CA ALA A 7 9.26 -4.89 12.72
C ALA A 7 8.58 -5.63 13.87
N GLY A 8 7.23 -5.65 13.90
CA GLY A 8 6.47 -6.36 14.91
C GLY A 8 6.73 -7.87 14.89
N VAL A 9 6.81 -8.49 13.71
CA VAL A 9 7.14 -9.92 13.57
C VAL A 9 8.54 -10.22 14.08
N VAL A 10 9.53 -9.37 13.79
CA VAL A 10 10.90 -9.53 14.32
C VAL A 10 10.90 -9.52 15.84
N VAL A 11 10.20 -8.56 16.46
CA VAL A 11 10.11 -8.46 17.94
C VAL A 11 9.42 -9.68 18.54
N LEU A 12 8.37 -10.21 17.89
CA LEU A 12 7.68 -11.43 18.33
C LEU A 12 8.55 -12.69 18.22
N GLN A 13 9.63 -12.65 17.43
CA GLN A 13 10.61 -13.73 17.29
C GLN A 13 11.89 -13.47 18.10
N ASP A 14 11.81 -12.59 19.11
CA ASP A 14 12.92 -12.21 20.00
C ASP A 14 14.14 -11.61 19.26
N GLY A 15 13.90 -11.01 18.08
CA GLY A 15 14.94 -10.32 17.31
C GLY A 15 15.37 -8.99 17.93
N THR A 16 16.55 -8.52 17.51
CA THR A 16 17.13 -7.27 18.03
C THR A 16 16.45 -6.03 17.45
N LEU A 17 16.65 -4.88 18.11
CA LEU A 17 16.21 -3.57 17.59
C LEU A 17 16.76 -3.29 16.19
N TYR A 18 18.03 -3.63 15.94
CA TYR A 18 18.66 -3.44 14.63
C TYR A 18 17.98 -4.27 13.55
N GLN A 19 17.65 -5.54 13.84
CA GLN A 19 16.92 -6.40 12.92
C GLN A 19 15.49 -5.89 12.70
N ALA A 20 14.82 -5.35 13.73
CA ALA A 20 13.49 -4.77 13.57
C ALA A 20 13.50 -3.54 12.65
N MET A 21 14.51 -2.67 12.79
CA MET A 21 14.71 -1.53 11.89
C MET A 21 15.06 -1.97 10.47
N ALA A 22 15.90 -3.01 10.32
CA ALA A 22 16.24 -3.60 9.02
C ALA A 22 15.02 -4.18 8.30
N ALA A 23 14.18 -4.93 9.02
CA ALA A 23 12.93 -5.47 8.48
C ALA A 23 11.98 -4.36 8.03
N ALA A 24 11.84 -3.30 8.84
CA ALA A 24 11.03 -2.14 8.48
C ALA A 24 11.57 -1.43 7.21
N SER A 25 12.88 -1.24 7.11
CA SER A 25 13.52 -0.61 5.95
C SER A 25 13.23 -1.40 4.68
N MET A 26 13.54 -2.70 4.65
CA MET A 26 13.33 -3.56 3.49
C MET A 26 11.84 -3.61 3.07
N ALA A 27 10.94 -3.71 4.04
CA ALA A 27 9.51 -3.72 3.77
C ALA A 27 9.04 -2.37 3.18
N LEU A 28 9.55 -1.24 3.65
CA LEU A 28 9.19 0.07 3.08
C LEU A 28 9.74 0.25 1.66
N GLN A 29 10.98 -0.19 1.40
CA GLN A 29 11.60 -0.16 0.07
C GLN A 29 10.73 -0.85 -0.99
N SER A 30 10.10 -1.98 -0.65
CA SER A 30 9.19 -2.71 -1.56
C SER A 30 7.93 -1.94 -1.99
N SER A 31 7.57 -0.89 -1.24
CA SER A 31 6.36 -0.08 -1.46
C SER A 31 6.68 1.36 -1.87
N LEU A 32 7.95 1.68 -2.12
CA LEU A 32 8.39 3.01 -2.48
C LEU A 32 7.75 3.45 -3.81
N GLY A 33 7.15 4.65 -3.82
CA GLY A 33 6.54 5.22 -5.03
C GLY A 33 5.19 4.61 -5.42
N LEU A 34 4.59 3.78 -4.57
CA LEU A 34 3.29 3.19 -4.85
C LEU A 34 2.17 4.25 -4.83
N ILE A 35 1.59 4.54 -5.99
CA ILE A 35 0.48 5.50 -6.16
C ILE A 35 -0.80 5.02 -5.49
N CYS A 36 -1.80 5.87 -5.27
CA CYS A 36 -3.12 5.44 -4.80
C CYS A 36 -4.15 5.72 -5.88
N ASP A 37 -4.78 4.67 -6.42
CA ASP A 37 -5.77 4.82 -7.47
C ASP A 37 -6.80 3.69 -7.42
N THR A 38 -8.07 4.05 -7.19
CA THR A 38 -9.17 3.12 -6.92
C THR A 38 -9.88 2.72 -8.20
N ILE A 39 -10.32 1.47 -8.31
CA ILE A 39 -11.18 1.04 -9.42
C ILE A 39 -12.63 1.34 -9.04
N ALA A 40 -13.34 2.06 -9.91
CA ALA A 40 -14.75 2.43 -9.73
C ALA A 40 -15.04 3.19 -8.42
N ASP A 41 -14.07 3.96 -7.94
CA ASP A 41 -14.15 4.71 -6.68
C ASP A 41 -14.53 3.82 -5.48
N ARG A 42 -13.94 2.62 -5.41
CA ARG A 42 -14.13 1.67 -4.30
C ARG A 42 -12.78 1.23 -3.73
N VAL A 43 -12.75 1.04 -2.41
CA VAL A 43 -11.57 0.56 -1.66
C VAL A 43 -11.52 -0.97 -1.69
N GLU A 44 -11.62 -1.56 -2.87
CA GLU A 44 -11.62 -3.02 -3.06
C GLU A 44 -10.44 -3.43 -3.93
N ALA A 45 -10.45 -3.04 -5.20
CA ALA A 45 -9.35 -3.27 -6.13
C ALA A 45 -8.66 -1.94 -6.48
N PRO A 46 -7.31 -1.84 -6.43
CA PRO A 46 -6.31 -2.85 -6.04
C PRO A 46 -6.03 -2.92 -4.52
N CYS A 47 -6.82 -2.25 -3.69
CA CYS A 47 -6.57 -2.07 -2.26
C CYS A 47 -6.41 -3.40 -1.48
N LEU A 48 -7.26 -4.39 -1.76
CA LEU A 48 -7.18 -5.72 -1.16
C LEU A 48 -5.86 -6.41 -1.53
N ASN A 49 -5.49 -6.40 -2.81
CA ASN A 49 -4.24 -6.99 -3.28
C ASN A 49 -3.03 -6.34 -2.61
N ARG A 50 -3.10 -5.02 -2.34
CA ARG A 50 -2.03 -4.31 -1.62
C ARG A 50 -1.91 -4.72 -0.17
N ASN A 51 -3.01 -5.02 0.52
CA ASN A 51 -2.95 -5.57 1.88
C ASN A 51 -2.33 -6.96 1.89
N VAL A 52 -2.70 -7.81 0.93
CA VAL A 52 -2.09 -9.15 0.77
C VAL A 52 -0.58 -9.05 0.52
N MET A 53 -0.17 -8.20 -0.43
CA MET A 53 1.24 -7.95 -0.71
C MET A 53 1.97 -7.38 0.51
N ALA A 54 1.39 -6.41 1.21
CA ALA A 54 1.98 -5.82 2.40
C ALA A 54 2.21 -6.85 3.52
N ALA A 55 1.27 -7.79 3.72
CA ALA A 55 1.41 -8.87 4.69
C ALA A 55 2.51 -9.87 4.28
N SER A 56 2.52 -10.29 3.01
CA SER A 56 3.52 -11.21 2.49
C SER A 56 4.93 -10.62 2.58
N THR A 57 5.11 -9.37 2.13
CA THR A 57 6.41 -8.68 2.18
C THR A 57 6.87 -8.43 3.62
N ALA A 58 5.94 -8.20 4.56
CA ALA A 58 6.31 -8.02 5.96
C ALA A 58 6.95 -9.30 6.55
N ILE A 59 6.35 -10.46 6.30
CA ILE A 59 6.87 -11.75 6.76
C ILE A 59 8.23 -12.05 6.11
N SER A 60 8.34 -11.87 4.79
CA SER A 60 9.59 -12.09 4.07
C SER A 60 10.71 -11.18 4.57
N SER A 61 10.42 -9.89 4.78
CA SER A 61 11.42 -8.92 5.27
C SER A 61 11.84 -9.21 6.71
N ALA A 62 10.93 -9.66 7.57
CA ALA A 62 11.25 -10.08 8.92
C ALA A 62 12.19 -11.29 8.93
N ASN A 63 11.91 -12.31 8.11
CA ASN A 63 12.78 -13.49 7.99
C ASN A 63 14.18 -13.14 7.47
N MET A 64 14.26 -12.22 6.50
CA MET A 64 15.55 -11.71 6.01
C MET A 64 16.33 -11.02 7.13
N ALA A 65 15.68 -10.11 7.88
CA ALA A 65 16.33 -9.38 8.94
C ALA A 65 16.81 -10.29 10.08
N LEU A 66 16.02 -11.29 10.47
CA LEU A 66 16.41 -12.29 11.47
C LEU A 66 17.56 -13.19 11.03
N SER A 67 17.79 -13.29 9.72
CA SER A 67 18.95 -13.97 9.14
C SER A 67 20.19 -13.06 9.03
N ASP A 68 20.16 -11.89 9.69
CA ASP A 68 21.18 -10.84 9.61
C ASP A 68 21.49 -10.38 8.18
N TYR A 69 20.49 -10.41 7.31
CA TYR A 69 20.60 -9.85 5.97
C TYR A 69 20.74 -8.32 6.03
N ASP A 70 21.70 -7.78 5.28
CA ASP A 70 21.94 -6.34 5.20
C ASP A 70 20.83 -5.65 4.39
N GLN A 71 20.14 -4.70 5.03
CA GLN A 71 19.12 -3.85 4.41
C GLN A 71 19.67 -2.90 3.32
N VAL A 72 21.01 -2.77 3.22
CA VAL A 72 21.78 -1.90 2.31
C VAL A 72 21.55 -0.40 2.55
N ILE A 73 20.30 0.03 2.67
CA ILE A 73 19.89 1.41 2.93
C ILE A 73 19.22 1.47 4.32
N PRO A 74 19.71 2.34 5.23
CA PRO A 74 19.14 2.47 6.55
C PRO A 74 17.71 3.04 6.50
N LEU A 75 16.91 2.71 7.51
CA LEU A 75 15.49 3.08 7.59
C LEU A 75 15.24 4.59 7.43
N ASP A 76 16.09 5.44 8.02
CA ASP A 76 15.92 6.90 7.99
C ASP A 76 15.99 7.46 6.56
N GLU A 77 16.96 6.98 5.76
CA GLU A 77 17.11 7.36 4.35
C GLU A 77 15.93 6.88 3.50
N VAL A 78 15.38 5.69 3.81
CA VAL A 78 14.17 5.19 3.16
C VAL A 78 12.98 6.09 3.46
N ILE A 79 12.80 6.52 4.71
CA ILE A 79 11.70 7.41 5.12
C ILE A 79 11.83 8.78 4.43
N GLU A 80 13.02 9.37 4.42
CA GLU A 80 13.26 10.63 3.71
C GLU A 80 12.95 10.50 2.22
N THR A 81 13.38 9.39 1.61
CA THR A 81 13.12 9.11 0.20
C THR A 81 11.64 8.88 -0.07
N MET A 82 10.92 8.18 0.80
CA MET A 82 9.46 8.02 0.69
C MET A 82 8.75 9.38 0.69
N LYS A 83 9.17 10.31 1.55
CA LYS A 83 8.62 11.67 1.56
C LYS A 83 8.87 12.39 0.24
N ARG A 84 10.14 12.44 -0.22
CA ARG A 84 10.51 13.13 -1.47
C ARG A 84 9.78 12.56 -2.68
N VAL A 85 9.71 11.22 -2.78
CA VAL A 85 8.99 10.54 -3.86
C VAL A 85 7.49 10.83 -3.77
N GLY A 86 6.91 10.78 -2.57
CA GLY A 86 5.49 11.09 -2.34
C GLY A 86 5.11 12.51 -2.76
N ASP A 87 5.97 13.48 -2.43
CA ASP A 87 5.79 14.89 -2.81
C ASP A 87 5.87 15.09 -4.34
N ALA A 88 6.63 14.24 -5.04
CA ALA A 88 6.73 14.24 -6.51
C ALA A 88 5.57 13.52 -7.21
N ILE A 89 4.69 12.80 -6.50
CA ILE A 89 3.55 12.10 -7.14
C ILE A 89 2.54 13.14 -7.67
N PRO A 90 2.21 13.10 -8.98
CA PRO A 90 1.20 13.98 -9.56
C PRO A 90 -0.16 13.86 -8.86
N HIS A 91 -0.88 14.98 -8.77
CA HIS A 91 -2.22 15.01 -8.14
C HIS A 91 -3.19 13.98 -8.73
N THR A 92 -3.07 13.67 -10.03
CA THR A 92 -3.89 12.67 -10.72
C THR A 92 -3.69 11.23 -10.24
N LEU A 93 -2.64 10.94 -9.46
CA LEU A 93 -2.30 9.61 -8.95
C LEU A 93 -2.36 9.52 -7.41
N ARG A 94 -3.02 10.50 -6.76
CA ARG A 94 -3.17 10.62 -5.30
C ARG A 94 -4.62 10.44 -4.84
N CYS A 95 -5.16 9.24 -5.04
CA CYS A 95 -6.53 8.85 -4.66
C CYS A 95 -7.64 9.74 -5.27
N THR A 96 -7.37 10.42 -6.40
CA THR A 96 -8.33 11.33 -7.05
C THR A 96 -9.15 10.66 -8.15
N GLY A 97 -8.78 9.45 -8.57
CA GLY A 97 -9.45 8.72 -9.66
C GLY A 97 -9.31 9.37 -11.04
N LEU A 98 -8.43 10.37 -11.19
CA LEU A 98 -8.25 11.14 -12.42
C LEU A 98 -7.16 10.56 -13.34
N GLY A 99 -6.49 9.50 -12.92
CA GLY A 99 -5.37 8.88 -13.64
C GLY A 99 -5.41 7.35 -13.59
N GLY A 100 -4.21 6.74 -13.52
CA GLY A 100 -4.00 5.32 -13.24
C GLY A 100 -4.97 4.31 -13.87
N LEU A 101 -5.38 3.33 -13.06
CA LEU A 101 -6.39 2.32 -13.36
C LEU A 101 -7.82 2.88 -13.36
N ALA A 102 -8.11 3.93 -12.60
CA ALA A 102 -9.45 4.51 -12.47
C ALA A 102 -10.01 4.98 -13.83
N ILE A 103 -9.18 5.54 -14.70
CA ILE A 103 -9.63 6.03 -16.02
C ILE A 103 -9.75 4.94 -17.09
N THR A 104 -9.36 3.70 -16.79
CA THR A 104 -9.36 2.61 -17.77
C THR A 104 -10.78 2.26 -18.23
N LYS A 105 -10.91 1.73 -19.46
CA LYS A 105 -12.21 1.35 -20.04
C LYS A 105 -12.96 0.36 -19.15
N THR A 106 -12.24 -0.60 -18.57
CA THR A 106 -12.83 -1.62 -17.68
C THR A 106 -13.28 -1.01 -16.36
N ALA A 107 -12.48 -0.13 -15.75
CA ALA A 107 -12.86 0.55 -14.52
C ALA A 107 -14.14 1.39 -14.70
N LYS A 108 -14.21 2.20 -15.76
CA LYS A 108 -15.41 3.00 -16.09
C LYS A 108 -16.65 2.15 -16.36
N LYS A 109 -16.47 0.99 -17.03
CA LYS A 109 -17.58 0.05 -17.25
C LYS A 109 -18.09 -0.54 -15.94
N ILE A 110 -17.19 -0.89 -15.02
CA ILE A 110 -17.55 -1.40 -13.69
C ILE A 110 -18.28 -0.32 -12.89
N GLU A 111 -17.77 0.91 -12.90
CA GLU A 111 -18.40 2.08 -12.25
C GLU A 111 -19.84 2.29 -12.73
N ALA A 112 -20.06 2.32 -14.05
CA ALA A 112 -21.39 2.48 -14.63
C ALA A 112 -22.34 1.32 -14.25
N ASN A 113 -21.84 0.07 -14.26
CA ASN A 113 -22.63 -1.09 -13.86
C ASN A 113 -23.05 -1.04 -12.38
N LEU A 114 -22.14 -0.59 -11.51
CA LEU A 114 -22.42 -0.47 -10.07
C LEU A 114 -23.42 0.66 -9.80
N ALA A 115 -23.31 1.80 -10.50
CA ALA A 115 -24.28 2.89 -10.39
C ALA A 115 -25.70 2.44 -10.77
N ASN A 116 -25.86 1.72 -11.89
CA ASN A 116 -27.15 1.20 -12.35
C ASN A 116 -27.77 0.17 -11.38
N ASN A 117 -26.95 -0.57 -10.64
CA ASN A 117 -27.41 -1.53 -9.63
C ASN A 117 -27.83 -0.84 -8.31
N GLN A 118 -27.19 0.29 -7.97
CA GLN A 118 -27.57 1.10 -6.79
C GLN A 118 -28.94 1.77 -6.98
N GLU A 119 -29.32 2.15 -8.20
CA GLU A 119 -30.65 2.69 -8.49
C GLU A 119 -31.79 1.69 -8.27
N LYS A 120 -31.52 0.37 -8.39
CA LYS A 120 -32.50 -0.71 -8.17
C LYS A 120 -32.62 -1.16 -6.72
N GLY A 121 -31.68 -0.79 -5.86
CA GLY A 121 -31.61 -1.21 -4.46
C GLY A 121 -31.37 -0.01 -3.54
N LYS A 122 -32.46 0.69 -3.19
CA LYS A 122 -32.60 1.64 -2.06
C LYS A 122 -31.29 2.29 -1.58
N VAL A 123 -31.07 3.53 -2.04
CA VAL A 123 -30.01 4.48 -1.67
C VAL A 123 -29.48 4.26 -0.25
N ILE A 124 -28.37 3.53 -0.11
CA ILE A 124 -27.53 3.62 1.07
C ILE A 124 -26.54 4.74 0.77
N SER A 125 -26.87 5.93 1.27
CA SER A 125 -26.01 7.10 1.26
C SER A 125 -24.79 6.82 2.13
N PHE A 126 -23.76 6.18 1.58
CA PHE A 126 -22.42 6.35 2.13
C PHE A 126 -22.05 7.81 1.89
N LYS A 127 -21.79 8.55 2.98
CA LYS A 127 -21.27 9.91 2.90
C LYS A 127 -20.05 9.87 1.99
N ASN A 128 -20.11 10.62 0.89
CA ASN A 128 -18.96 10.88 0.04
C ASN A 128 -17.82 11.38 0.93
N CYS A 129 -16.60 10.89 0.66
CA CYS A 129 -15.38 11.35 1.30
C CYS A 129 -15.21 12.86 1.10
#